data_AF-A0A851INZ1-F1
#
_entry.id   AF-A0A851INZ1-F1
#
_cell.length_a   1.000
_cell.length_b   1.000
_cell.length_c   1.000
_cell.angle_alpha   90.00
_cell.angle_beta   90.00
_cell.angle_gamma   90.00
#
_symmetry.space_group_name_H-M   'P 1'
#
loop_
_entity.id
_entity.type
_entity.pdbx_description
1 polymer ?
#
loop_
_entity_poly.entity_id
_entity_poly.type
_entity_poly.pdbx_seq_one_letter_code
_entity_poly.pdbx_strand_id
1 'polypeptide(L)'
;MAILNEKQIKYGFDYCHQDEPQDRCIVEVSEYNGENALTINCTQLGDSFTPQYKTAKEKKSILHQWCDFLYDNTTAFTELTFCTRMPQELFDAVCAQQNLRKLYIKWGVYPDISKIANLKKLEYLHLGSGASVGSIEPISKLKNLVALSVENFQKIDDYSPLVNLKNLESLSIEGDCFGPKYIHIKSLNFLNNMKQLRFFSFLTGIVKSKDYTPILSLENVEHLTLRPSKELKNLYSEIIRLPKLKYGLLVNKAELYTK
;
A
#
# COMPACT_ATOMS: atom_id res chain seq x y z
N MET A 1 -5.11 14.89 13.85
CA MET A 1 -4.10 14.02 13.21
C MET A 1 -4.78 12.70 12.94
N ALA A 2 -4.72 12.17 11.72
CA ALA A 2 -5.15 10.79 11.48
C ALA A 2 -4.19 9.86 12.23
N ILE A 3 -4.74 8.85 12.90
CA ILE A 3 -4.02 7.91 13.76
C ILE A 3 -4.57 6.53 13.45
N LEU A 4 -3.75 5.48 13.49
CA LEU A 4 -4.27 4.13 13.30
C LEU A 4 -5.21 3.76 14.45
N ASN A 5 -6.40 3.30 14.10
CA ASN A 5 -7.33 2.69 15.06
C ASN A 5 -6.92 1.23 15.36
N GLU A 6 -7.51 0.63 16.40
CA GLU A 6 -7.16 -0.72 16.83
C GLU A 6 -7.38 -1.79 15.74
N LYS A 7 -8.45 -1.67 14.94
CA LYS A 7 -8.69 -2.60 13.81
C LYS A 7 -7.59 -2.50 12.76
N GLN A 8 -7.21 -1.27 12.38
CA GLN A 8 -6.14 -1.03 11.41
C GLN A 8 -4.79 -1.57 11.92
N ILE A 9 -4.54 -1.50 13.22
CA ILE A 9 -3.33 -2.09 13.83
C ILE A 9 -3.40 -3.62 13.82
N LYS A 10 -4.57 -4.21 14.09
CA LYS A 10 -4.69 -5.66 14.17
C LYS A 10 -4.69 -6.35 12.80
N TYR A 11 -5.28 -5.71 11.79
CA TYR A 11 -5.54 -6.33 10.49
C TYR A 11 -4.80 -5.67 9.32
N GLY A 12 -4.23 -4.48 9.52
CA GLY A 12 -3.73 -3.62 8.44
C GLY A 12 -4.78 -2.57 8.05
N PHE A 13 -4.32 -1.41 7.56
CA PHE A 13 -5.22 -0.31 7.17
C PHE A 13 -5.97 -0.56 5.85
N ASP A 14 -5.45 -1.48 5.03
CA ASP A 14 -5.96 -1.88 3.73
C ASP A 14 -6.81 -3.16 3.79
N TYR A 15 -7.08 -3.67 5.00
CA TYR A 15 -7.96 -4.82 5.20
C TYR A 15 -9.43 -4.43 5.03
N CYS A 16 -10.10 -5.01 4.03
CA CYS A 16 -11.52 -4.81 3.80
C CYS A 16 -12.34 -5.66 4.77
N HIS A 17 -12.97 -5.03 5.76
CA HIS A 17 -13.92 -5.69 6.64
C HIS A 17 -15.29 -5.80 5.96
N GLN A 18 -15.91 -6.98 5.99
CA GLN A 18 -17.26 -7.19 5.44
C GLN A 18 -18.33 -6.32 6.12
N ASP A 19 -18.05 -5.87 7.34
CA ASP A 19 -18.95 -5.04 8.15
C ASP A 19 -18.79 -3.53 7.90
N GLU A 20 -17.86 -3.11 7.04
CA GLU A 20 -17.65 -1.70 6.70
C GLU A 20 -18.35 -1.33 5.38
N PRO A 21 -18.96 -0.13 5.30
CA PRO A 21 -19.63 0.31 4.09
C PRO A 21 -18.63 0.38 2.94
N GLN A 22 -18.96 -0.29 1.84
CA GLN A 22 -18.14 -0.24 0.63
C GLN A 22 -18.46 1.01 -0.18
N ASP A 23 -17.42 1.67 -0.69
CA ASP A 23 -17.58 2.79 -1.61
C ASP A 23 -18.38 2.35 -2.84
N ARG A 24 -19.19 3.27 -3.36
CA ARG A 24 -19.92 3.02 -4.60
C ARG A 24 -18.92 2.67 -5.71
N CYS A 25 -19.17 1.57 -6.40
CA CYS A 25 -18.36 1.12 -7.53
C CYS A 25 -19.02 1.53 -8.83
N ILE A 26 -18.32 2.30 -9.67
CA ILE A 26 -18.82 2.74 -10.97
C ILE A 26 -17.80 2.52 -12.09
N VAL A 27 -18.29 2.46 -13.32
CA VAL A 27 -17.49 2.23 -14.53
C VAL A 27 -17.40 3.49 -15.37
N GLU A 28 -18.50 4.23 -15.51
CA GLU A 28 -18.61 5.41 -16.37
C GLU A 28 -18.64 6.70 -15.54
N VAL A 29 -18.08 7.77 -16.11
CA VAL A 29 -18.13 9.12 -15.49
C VAL A 29 -19.58 9.61 -15.35
N SER A 30 -20.47 9.21 -16.25
CA SER A 30 -21.91 9.54 -16.20
C SER A 30 -22.62 9.02 -14.95
N GLU A 31 -22.06 7.99 -14.29
CA GLU A 31 -22.62 7.43 -13.05
C GLU A 31 -22.21 8.23 -11.80
N TYR A 32 -21.18 9.09 -11.91
CA TYR A 32 -20.69 9.93 -10.83
C TYR A 32 -21.73 10.99 -10.45
N ASN A 33 -22.02 11.09 -9.15
CA ASN A 33 -23.06 11.97 -8.63
C ASN A 33 -22.56 12.85 -7.47
N GLY A 34 -21.27 13.22 -7.48
CA GLY A 34 -20.68 14.12 -6.50
C GLY A 34 -20.11 13.44 -5.25
N GLU A 35 -19.93 12.11 -5.27
CA GLU A 35 -19.28 11.40 -4.17
C GLU A 35 -17.83 11.88 -3.96
N ASN A 36 -17.40 11.93 -2.70
CA ASN A 36 -16.01 12.24 -2.35
C ASN A 36 -15.15 10.97 -2.20
N ALA A 37 -15.78 9.81 -2.00
CA ALA A 37 -15.17 8.49 -1.89
C ALA A 37 -15.79 7.56 -2.94
N LEU A 38 -14.95 6.93 -3.76
CA LEU A 38 -15.43 6.18 -4.92
C LEU A 38 -14.49 5.03 -5.31
N THR A 39 -15.08 3.91 -5.73
CA THR A 39 -14.36 2.86 -6.46
C THR A 39 -14.57 3.03 -7.97
N ILE A 40 -13.48 3.23 -8.71
CA ILE A 40 -13.51 3.40 -10.17
C ILE A 40 -12.93 2.15 -10.85
N ASN A 41 -13.78 1.44 -11.59
CA ASN A 41 -13.41 0.22 -12.33
C ASN A 41 -13.51 0.45 -13.84
N CYS A 42 -12.74 1.41 -14.34
CA CYS A 42 -12.80 1.88 -15.72
C CYS A 42 -11.88 1.13 -16.70
N THR A 43 -11.26 0.02 -16.28
CA THR A 43 -10.36 -0.79 -17.11
C THR A 43 -10.74 -2.28 -17.03
N GLN A 44 -10.13 -3.12 -17.89
CA GLN A 44 -10.45 -4.55 -18.00
C GLN A 44 -11.91 -4.87 -18.34
N LEU A 45 -12.58 -3.94 -19.01
CA LEU A 45 -13.98 -4.06 -19.40
C LEU A 45 -14.20 -5.15 -20.48
N GLY A 46 -15.45 -5.58 -20.65
CA GLY A 46 -15.86 -6.59 -21.62
C GLY A 46 -15.78 -8.03 -21.11
N ASP A 47 -15.78 -8.20 -19.79
CA ASP A 47 -15.90 -9.49 -19.11
C ASP A 47 -17.39 -9.83 -18.84
N SER A 48 -17.65 -10.85 -18.02
CA SER A 48 -19.02 -11.25 -17.65
C SER A 48 -19.78 -10.19 -16.84
N PHE A 49 -19.07 -9.25 -16.20
CA PHE A 49 -19.66 -8.18 -15.39
C PHE A 49 -19.93 -6.92 -16.21
N THR A 50 -19.20 -6.73 -17.31
CA THR A 50 -19.29 -5.55 -18.18
C THR A 50 -19.42 -5.91 -19.67
N PRO A 51 -20.38 -6.78 -20.05
CA PRO A 51 -20.47 -7.35 -21.40
C PRO A 51 -20.83 -6.32 -22.49
N GLN A 52 -21.28 -5.13 -22.10
CA GLN A 52 -21.62 -4.04 -23.01
C GLN A 52 -20.40 -3.47 -23.75
N TYR A 53 -19.19 -3.54 -23.17
CA TYR A 53 -17.98 -2.99 -23.81
C TYR A 53 -17.28 -4.05 -24.65
N LYS A 54 -17.59 -4.09 -25.95
CA LYS A 54 -17.14 -5.15 -26.84
C LYS A 54 -15.82 -4.83 -27.54
N THR A 55 -15.58 -3.56 -27.86
CA THR A 55 -14.46 -3.13 -28.69
C THR A 55 -13.35 -2.49 -27.86
N ALA A 56 -12.09 -2.58 -28.33
CA ALA A 56 -10.97 -1.88 -27.68
C ALA A 56 -11.16 -0.35 -27.66
N LYS A 57 -11.85 0.20 -28.67
CA LYS A 57 -12.14 1.63 -28.77
C LYS A 57 -13.06 2.10 -27.65
N GLU A 58 -14.15 1.38 -27.37
CA GLU A 58 -15.08 1.70 -26.28
C GLU A 58 -14.37 1.65 -24.92
N LYS A 59 -13.63 0.57 -24.67
CA LYS A 59 -12.88 0.40 -23.41
C LYS A 59 -11.89 1.52 -23.17
N LYS A 60 -11.16 1.94 -24.22
CA LYS A 60 -10.22 3.06 -24.16
C LYS A 60 -10.94 4.41 -23.97
N SER A 61 -12.11 4.58 -24.56
CA SER A 61 -12.94 5.77 -24.40
C SER A 61 -13.36 5.98 -22.94
N ILE A 62 -13.75 4.91 -22.23
CA ILE A 62 -14.13 4.98 -20.80
C ILE A 62 -12.92 5.41 -19.95
N LEU A 63 -11.76 4.78 -20.18
CA LEU A 63 -10.52 5.14 -19.49
C LEU A 63 -10.14 6.61 -19.71
N HIS A 64 -10.18 7.09 -20.95
CA HIS A 64 -9.84 8.48 -21.26
C HIS A 64 -10.80 9.47 -20.60
N GLN A 65 -12.11 9.20 -20.63
CA GLN A 65 -13.09 10.06 -19.96
C GLN A 65 -12.80 10.19 -18.46
N TRP A 66 -12.39 9.11 -17.81
CA TRP A 66 -11.96 9.17 -16.41
C TRP A 66 -10.68 9.98 -16.21
N CYS A 67 -9.68 9.81 -17.08
CA CYS A 67 -8.46 10.61 -17.03
C CYS A 67 -8.78 12.11 -17.17
N ASP A 68 -9.56 12.48 -18.18
CA ASP A 68 -9.97 13.86 -18.43
C ASP A 68 -10.74 14.43 -17.24
N PHE A 69 -11.72 13.66 -16.72
CA PHE A 69 -12.49 14.05 -15.54
C PHE A 69 -11.61 14.32 -14.33
N LEU A 70 -10.61 13.47 -14.06
CA LEU A 70 -9.69 13.64 -12.92
C LEU A 70 -8.78 14.87 -13.10
N TYR A 71 -8.37 15.19 -14.32
CA TYR A 71 -7.62 16.42 -14.58
C TYR A 71 -8.48 17.68 -14.45
N ASP A 72 -9.73 17.63 -14.90
CA ASP A 72 -10.64 18.78 -14.85
C ASP A 72 -11.21 19.03 -13.45
N ASN A 73 -11.37 17.97 -12.64
CA ASN A 73 -12.01 18.00 -11.33
C ASN A 73 -11.02 17.65 -10.21
N THR A 74 -9.95 18.45 -10.09
CA THR A 74 -8.82 18.18 -9.16
C THR A 74 -9.16 18.20 -7.67
N THR A 75 -10.38 18.56 -7.28
CA THR A 75 -10.80 18.66 -5.86
C THR A 75 -11.94 17.71 -5.50
N ALA A 76 -12.42 16.91 -6.46
CA ALA A 76 -13.62 16.09 -6.32
C ALA A 76 -13.47 14.99 -5.25
N PHE A 77 -12.29 14.36 -5.17
CA PHE A 77 -12.13 13.15 -4.37
C PHE A 77 -11.25 13.35 -3.13
N THR A 78 -11.73 12.77 -2.03
CA THR A 78 -10.95 12.54 -0.80
C THR A 78 -10.48 11.08 -0.70
N GLU A 79 -11.20 10.14 -1.29
CA GLU A 79 -10.83 8.72 -1.28
C GLU A 79 -11.07 8.09 -2.67
N LEU A 80 -10.08 7.37 -3.19
CA LEU A 80 -10.20 6.65 -4.45
C LEU A 80 -9.67 5.23 -4.33
N THR A 81 -10.46 4.29 -4.85
CA THR A 81 -10.14 2.87 -4.92
C THR A 81 -10.20 2.40 -6.37
N PHE A 82 -9.17 1.66 -6.80
CA PHE A 82 -9.10 1.06 -8.13
C PHE A 82 -8.89 -0.44 -8.00
N CYS A 83 -9.88 -1.24 -8.42
CA CYS A 83 -9.84 -2.71 -8.34
C CYS A 83 -9.46 -3.37 -9.68
N THR A 84 -9.51 -2.62 -10.78
CA THR A 84 -9.08 -3.07 -12.10
C THR A 84 -7.67 -2.56 -12.41
N ARG A 85 -7.05 -3.14 -13.46
CA ARG A 85 -5.67 -2.81 -13.88
C ARG A 85 -5.46 -1.29 -14.00
N MET A 86 -4.54 -0.75 -13.22
CA MET A 86 -4.12 0.65 -13.30
C MET A 86 -3.04 0.86 -14.39
N PRO A 87 -3.32 1.58 -15.50
CA PRO A 87 -2.30 2.03 -16.44
C PRO A 87 -1.63 3.33 -15.98
N GLN A 88 -0.45 3.64 -16.54
CA GLN A 88 0.30 4.86 -16.23
C GLN A 88 -0.53 6.15 -16.40
N GLU A 89 -1.32 6.27 -17.47
CA GLU A 89 -2.10 7.48 -17.75
C GLU A 89 -3.18 7.76 -16.68
N LEU A 90 -3.80 6.72 -16.16
CA LEU A 90 -4.79 6.84 -15.09
C LEU A 90 -4.12 7.13 -13.75
N PHE A 91 -2.97 6.48 -13.46
CA PHE A 91 -2.17 6.78 -12.28
C PHE A 91 -1.79 8.26 -12.24
N ASP A 92 -1.32 8.78 -13.36
CA ASP A 92 -0.96 10.18 -13.54
C ASP A 92 -2.15 11.12 -13.31
N ALA A 93 -3.33 10.77 -13.84
CA ALA A 93 -4.55 11.57 -13.69
C ALA A 93 -5.04 11.61 -12.23
N VAL A 94 -5.02 10.47 -11.53
CA VAL A 94 -5.35 10.40 -10.10
C VAL A 94 -4.40 11.26 -9.26
N CYS A 95 -3.13 11.36 -9.64
CA CYS A 95 -2.15 12.20 -8.96
C CYS A 95 -2.42 13.72 -9.10
N ALA A 96 -3.42 14.14 -9.89
CA ALA A 96 -3.87 15.54 -9.94
C ALA A 96 -4.81 15.93 -8.79
N GLN A 97 -5.31 14.95 -8.01
CA GLN A 97 -6.28 15.19 -6.94
C GLN A 97 -5.67 15.89 -5.72
N GLN A 98 -6.08 17.14 -5.47
CA GLN A 98 -5.55 18.01 -4.41
C GLN A 98 -6.11 17.70 -3.02
N ASN A 99 -7.28 17.05 -2.96
CA ASN A 99 -7.98 16.71 -1.72
C ASN A 99 -7.81 15.24 -1.31
N LEU A 100 -7.09 14.44 -2.09
CA LEU A 100 -6.99 13.00 -1.87
C LEU A 100 -6.25 12.68 -0.56
N ARG A 101 -6.91 11.92 0.31
CA ARG A 101 -6.44 11.44 1.61
C ARG A 101 -6.17 9.94 1.60
N LYS A 102 -6.95 9.17 0.83
CA LYS A 102 -6.78 7.73 0.67
C LYS A 102 -6.71 7.36 -0.80
N LEU A 103 -5.68 6.61 -1.16
CA LEU A 103 -5.53 6.02 -2.49
C LEU A 103 -5.25 4.53 -2.35
N TYR A 104 -6.13 3.72 -2.91
CA TYR A 104 -5.96 2.27 -2.99
C TYR A 104 -5.90 1.84 -4.46
N ILE A 105 -4.79 1.25 -4.87
CA ILE A 105 -4.61 0.68 -6.21
C ILE A 105 -4.31 -0.79 -6.06
N LYS A 106 -5.28 -1.66 -6.40
CA LYS A 106 -5.15 -3.11 -6.25
C LYS A 106 -3.99 -3.68 -7.05
N TRP A 107 -3.83 -3.23 -8.30
CA TRP A 107 -2.74 -3.66 -9.18
C TRP A 107 -2.66 -2.83 -10.46
N GLY A 108 -1.52 -2.84 -11.14
CA GLY A 108 -1.40 -2.23 -12.46
C GLY A 108 -0.02 -2.34 -13.08
N VAL A 109 0.22 -1.49 -14.07
CA VAL A 109 1.53 -1.30 -14.72
C VAL A 109 1.77 0.20 -14.86
N TYR A 110 2.50 0.74 -13.88
CA TYR A 110 2.82 2.16 -13.73
C TYR A 110 4.27 2.32 -13.24
N PRO A 111 5.28 2.18 -14.12
CA PRO A 111 6.68 2.21 -13.71
C PRO A 111 7.13 3.55 -13.11
N ASP A 112 6.48 4.66 -13.48
CA ASP A 112 6.78 5.99 -12.94
C ASP A 112 5.73 6.39 -11.89
N ILE A 113 6.17 6.51 -10.64
CA ILE A 113 5.33 7.00 -9.54
C ILE A 113 5.68 8.44 -9.12
N SER A 114 6.46 9.18 -9.90
CA SER A 114 6.96 10.52 -9.57
C SER A 114 5.85 11.50 -9.20
N LYS A 115 4.72 11.45 -9.91
CA LYS A 115 3.55 12.32 -9.70
C LYS A 115 2.83 12.08 -8.38
N ILE A 116 3.04 10.94 -7.71
CA ILE A 116 2.41 10.69 -6.41
C ILE A 116 2.77 11.77 -5.38
N ALA A 117 3.96 12.37 -5.53
CA ALA A 117 4.41 13.45 -4.67
C ALA A 117 3.51 14.70 -4.73
N ASN A 118 2.59 14.82 -5.70
CA ASN A 118 1.62 15.90 -5.79
C ASN A 118 0.47 15.76 -4.79
N LEU A 119 0.21 14.55 -4.28
CA LEU A 119 -0.88 14.24 -3.36
C LEU A 119 -0.54 14.69 -1.92
N LYS A 120 -0.41 15.99 -1.69
CA LYS A 120 0.11 16.56 -0.43
C LYS A 120 -0.72 16.24 0.81
N LYS A 121 -2.00 15.89 0.65
CA LYS A 121 -2.92 15.52 1.74
C LYS A 121 -3.05 14.02 1.96
N LEU A 122 -2.29 13.19 1.24
CA LEU A 122 -2.41 11.74 1.33
C LEU A 122 -1.97 11.23 2.71
N GLU A 123 -2.84 10.44 3.32
CA GLU A 123 -2.69 9.83 4.65
C GLU A 123 -2.57 8.30 4.54
N TYR A 124 -3.30 7.69 3.62
CA TYR A 124 -3.34 6.23 3.41
C TYR A 124 -3.04 5.88 1.96
N LEU A 125 -2.03 5.05 1.73
CA LEU A 125 -1.59 4.66 0.39
C LEU A 125 -1.35 3.16 0.29
N HIS A 126 -2.07 2.51 -0.62
CA HIS A 126 -1.80 1.15 -1.06
C HIS A 126 -1.47 1.12 -2.56
N LEU A 127 -0.31 0.55 -2.93
CA LEU A 127 0.13 0.37 -4.31
C LEU A 127 0.43 -1.09 -4.61
N GLY A 128 -0.45 -1.73 -5.38
CA GLY A 128 -0.33 -3.13 -5.76
C GLY A 128 0.44 -3.40 -7.06
N SER A 129 1.10 -4.56 -7.17
CA SER A 129 1.78 -4.98 -8.41
C SER A 129 2.85 -4.01 -8.95
N GLY A 130 3.67 -3.44 -8.07
CA GLY A 130 4.71 -2.47 -8.42
C GLY A 130 5.98 -3.05 -9.04
N ALA A 131 5.93 -4.20 -9.73
CA ALA A 131 7.12 -4.92 -10.22
C ALA A 131 7.97 -4.10 -11.20
N SER A 132 7.36 -3.11 -11.85
CA SER A 132 8.03 -2.22 -12.79
C SER A 132 8.56 -0.93 -12.16
N VAL A 133 8.13 -0.58 -10.94
CA VAL A 133 8.47 0.66 -10.23
C VAL A 133 9.95 0.67 -9.86
N GLY A 134 10.68 1.68 -10.34
CA GLY A 134 12.13 1.78 -10.18
C GLY A 134 12.61 2.59 -8.98
N SER A 135 11.74 3.34 -8.30
CA SER A 135 12.12 4.14 -7.14
C SER A 135 10.96 4.34 -6.16
N ILE A 136 11.28 4.34 -4.86
CA ILE A 136 10.36 4.68 -3.77
C ILE A 136 10.46 6.16 -3.34
N GLU A 137 11.42 6.92 -3.88
CA GLU A 137 11.67 8.33 -3.52
C GLU A 137 10.45 9.26 -3.61
N PRO A 138 9.56 9.13 -4.61
CA PRO A 138 8.37 9.98 -4.67
C PRO A 138 7.46 9.85 -3.44
N ILE A 139 7.39 8.67 -2.83
CA ILE A 139 6.58 8.41 -1.63
C ILE A 139 7.20 9.08 -0.40
N SER A 140 8.53 9.21 -0.31
CA SER A 140 9.21 9.87 0.81
C SER A 140 8.84 11.35 0.98
N LYS A 141 8.25 11.96 -0.06
CA LYS A 141 7.78 13.36 -0.08
C LYS A 141 6.40 13.55 0.55
N LEU A 142 5.67 12.48 0.87
CA LEU A 142 4.30 12.50 1.41
C LEU A 142 4.30 12.68 2.94
N LYS A 143 4.59 13.89 3.41
CA LYS A 143 4.78 14.20 4.85
C LYS A 143 3.59 13.86 5.75
N ASN A 144 2.37 13.77 5.20
CA ASN A 144 1.15 13.44 5.93
C ASN A 144 0.82 11.95 5.94
N LEU A 145 1.63 11.11 5.31
CA LEU A 145 1.36 9.68 5.19
C LEU A 145 1.44 9.00 6.56
N VAL A 146 0.34 8.34 6.94
CA VAL A 146 0.15 7.57 8.18
C VAL A 146 0.30 6.08 7.91
N ALA A 147 -0.17 5.61 6.74
CA ALA A 147 -0.12 4.20 6.39
C ALA A 147 0.32 3.97 4.95
N LEU A 148 1.29 3.08 4.76
CA LEU A 148 1.84 2.69 3.47
C LEU A 148 1.81 1.17 3.33
N SER A 149 1.25 0.69 2.22
CA SER A 149 1.34 -0.70 1.76
C SER A 149 1.86 -0.71 0.33
N VAL A 150 2.96 -1.42 0.09
CA VAL A 150 3.51 -1.63 -1.25
C VAL A 150 3.60 -3.12 -1.54
N GLU A 151 3.03 -3.53 -2.67
CA GLU A 151 3.00 -4.93 -3.09
C GLU A 151 3.83 -5.14 -4.36
N ASN A 152 4.67 -6.16 -4.35
CA ASN A 152 5.44 -6.65 -5.49
C ASN A 152 6.43 -5.63 -6.07
N PHE A 153 7.05 -4.77 -5.25
CA PHE A 153 8.06 -3.78 -5.67
C PHE A 153 9.44 -4.45 -5.91
N GLN A 154 9.55 -5.23 -7.00
CA GLN A 154 10.68 -6.13 -7.27
C GLN A 154 12.02 -5.42 -7.58
N LYS A 155 12.00 -4.15 -8.00
CA LYS A 155 13.22 -3.39 -8.33
C LYS A 155 13.73 -2.54 -7.17
N ILE A 156 13.03 -2.54 -6.04
CA ILE A 156 13.40 -1.73 -4.87
C ILE A 156 14.07 -2.64 -3.84
N ASP A 157 15.36 -2.40 -3.58
CA ASP A 157 16.10 -3.10 -2.53
C ASP A 157 16.54 -2.19 -1.38
N ASP A 158 16.31 -0.88 -1.48
CA ASP A 158 16.55 0.10 -0.42
C ASP A 158 15.28 0.92 -0.12
N TYR A 159 14.85 0.83 1.13
CA TYR A 159 13.69 1.55 1.69
C TYR A 159 14.11 2.66 2.65
N SER A 160 15.41 2.99 2.73
CA SER A 160 15.94 4.09 3.52
C SER A 160 15.27 5.45 3.27
N PRO A 161 14.73 5.80 2.09
CA PRO A 161 14.02 7.06 1.91
C PRO A 161 12.77 7.21 2.80
N LEU A 162 12.15 6.09 3.23
CA LEU A 162 10.95 6.12 4.06
C LEU A 162 11.19 6.68 5.48
N VAL A 163 12.44 6.81 5.93
CA VAL A 163 12.77 7.46 7.22
C VAL A 163 12.33 8.92 7.28
N ASN A 164 12.07 9.55 6.12
CA ASN A 164 11.55 10.91 6.03
C ASN A 164 10.07 11.03 6.42
N LEU A 165 9.33 9.92 6.46
CA LEU A 165 7.91 9.88 6.78
C LEU A 165 7.67 9.82 8.29
N LYS A 166 7.79 10.98 8.95
CA LYS A 166 7.74 11.09 10.42
C LYS A 166 6.38 10.73 11.05
N ASN A 167 5.31 10.76 10.26
CA ASN A 167 3.96 10.40 10.69
C ASN A 167 3.55 8.96 10.33
N LEU A 168 4.44 8.19 9.70
CA LEU A 168 4.11 6.84 9.24
C LEU A 168 4.02 5.87 10.41
N GLU A 169 2.82 5.42 10.74
CA GLU A 169 2.56 4.45 11.81
C GLU A 169 2.44 3.02 11.28
N SER A 170 2.05 2.83 10.01
CA SER A 170 1.88 1.51 9.39
C SER A 170 2.72 1.39 8.13
N LEU A 171 3.57 0.36 8.09
CA LEU A 171 4.35 -0.01 6.92
C LEU A 171 4.17 -1.49 6.59
N SER A 172 3.71 -1.77 5.38
CA SER A 172 3.65 -3.11 4.80
C SER A 172 4.49 -3.14 3.52
N ILE A 173 5.44 -4.06 3.44
CA ILE A 173 6.26 -4.31 2.24
C ILE A 173 6.13 -5.80 1.92
N GLU A 174 5.35 -6.11 0.90
CA GLU A 174 4.98 -7.49 0.56
C GLU A 174 5.23 -7.78 -0.91
N GLY A 175 5.60 -9.01 -1.25
CA GLY A 175 5.55 -9.57 -2.59
C GLY A 175 4.14 -9.79 -3.10
N ASP A 176 4.06 -10.40 -4.28
CA ASP A 176 2.81 -10.66 -5.01
C ASP A 176 1.87 -11.62 -4.25
N CYS A 177 0.60 -11.23 -4.08
CA CYS A 177 -0.42 -12.06 -3.44
C CYS A 177 -0.86 -13.27 -4.30
N PHE A 178 -0.54 -13.30 -5.59
CA PHE A 178 -0.91 -14.40 -6.51
C PHE A 178 0.19 -15.45 -6.70
N GLY A 179 1.34 -15.32 -6.03
CA GLY A 179 2.41 -16.32 -6.04
C GLY A 179 3.68 -15.79 -5.38
N PRO A 180 4.59 -16.64 -4.86
CA PRO A 180 5.71 -16.19 -4.05
C PRO A 180 6.79 -15.48 -4.89
N LYS A 181 6.55 -14.21 -5.23
CA LYS A 181 7.57 -13.29 -5.73
C LYS A 181 8.15 -12.54 -4.56
N TYR A 182 9.12 -13.16 -3.91
CA TYR A 182 9.77 -12.56 -2.75
C TYR A 182 10.42 -11.23 -3.10
N ILE A 183 10.16 -10.20 -2.30
CA ILE A 183 10.91 -8.94 -2.41
C ILE A 183 12.28 -9.14 -1.76
N HIS A 184 13.34 -8.74 -2.45
CA HIS A 184 14.69 -8.83 -1.92
C HIS A 184 15.19 -7.44 -1.53
N ILE A 185 15.31 -7.18 -0.22
CA ILE A 185 15.86 -5.91 0.28
C ILE A 185 17.29 -6.10 0.79
N LYS A 186 18.10 -5.06 0.68
CA LYS A 186 19.50 -5.09 1.12
C LYS A 186 19.60 -5.25 2.64
N SER A 187 18.84 -4.47 3.39
CA SER A 187 18.88 -4.40 4.86
C SER A 187 17.62 -3.75 5.44
N LEU A 188 17.34 -4.03 6.71
CA LEU A 188 16.30 -3.39 7.52
C LEU A 188 16.81 -2.18 8.34
N ASN A 189 18.05 -1.72 8.15
CA ASN A 189 18.67 -0.67 8.98
C ASN A 189 17.89 0.64 9.05
N PHE A 190 17.05 0.93 8.05
CA PHE A 190 16.18 2.10 8.06
C PHE A 190 15.20 2.09 9.24
N LEU A 191 14.80 0.91 9.73
CA LEU A 191 13.90 0.75 10.88
C LEU A 191 14.47 1.36 12.16
N ASN A 192 15.79 1.45 12.31
CA ASN A 192 16.44 2.11 13.45
C ASN A 192 15.99 3.57 13.64
N ASN A 193 15.50 4.20 12.57
CA ASN A 193 15.03 5.59 12.54
C ASN A 193 13.50 5.70 12.40
N MET A 194 12.77 4.59 12.53
CA MET A 194 11.31 4.52 12.34
C MET A 194 10.57 4.08 13.62
N LYS A 195 11.00 4.60 14.77
CA LYS A 195 10.43 4.25 16.09
C LYS A 195 8.95 4.59 16.25
N GLN A 196 8.40 5.44 15.38
CA GLN A 196 6.98 5.80 15.35
C GLN A 196 6.08 4.67 14.82
N LEU A 197 6.64 3.63 14.18
CA LEU A 197 5.86 2.53 13.63
C LEU A 197 5.14 1.75 14.73
N ARG A 198 3.87 1.49 14.49
CA ARG A 198 2.96 0.68 15.30
C ARG A 198 2.56 -0.61 14.59
N PHE A 199 2.62 -0.61 13.26
CA PHE A 199 2.36 -1.77 12.41
C PHE A 199 3.53 -1.97 11.44
N PHE A 200 4.13 -3.16 11.45
CA PHE A 200 5.11 -3.56 10.45
C PHE A 200 4.83 -4.97 9.91
N SER A 201 4.70 -5.08 8.58
CA SER A 201 4.57 -6.36 7.88
C SER A 201 5.62 -6.51 6.79
N PHE A 202 6.30 -7.65 6.81
CA PHE A 202 7.30 -8.07 5.84
C PHE A 202 7.30 -9.62 5.74
N LEU A 203 6.15 -10.19 5.40
CA LEU A 203 5.94 -11.64 5.37
C LEU A 203 6.59 -12.31 4.16
N THR A 204 6.59 -11.61 3.04
CA THR A 204 7.01 -12.13 1.73
C THR A 204 8.28 -11.44 1.23
N GLY A 205 9.12 -11.01 2.16
CA GLY A 205 10.40 -10.41 1.87
C GLY A 205 11.61 -11.25 2.34
N ILE A 206 12.76 -10.98 1.72
CA ILE A 206 14.05 -11.58 2.01
C ILE A 206 15.05 -10.46 2.27
N VAL A 207 15.64 -10.44 3.46
CA VAL A 207 16.70 -9.50 3.84
C VAL A 207 18.06 -10.08 3.46
N LYS A 208 18.75 -9.49 2.48
CA LYS A 208 20.04 -9.98 1.98
C LYS A 208 21.13 -9.93 3.06
N SER A 209 21.13 -8.89 3.92
CA SER A 209 22.10 -8.77 5.02
C SER A 209 21.94 -9.84 6.10
N LYS A 210 20.79 -10.54 6.15
CA LYS A 210 20.41 -11.48 7.23
C LYS A 210 20.35 -10.82 8.63
N ASP A 211 20.44 -9.50 8.68
CA ASP A 211 20.39 -8.74 9.92
C ASP A 211 18.95 -8.28 10.19
N TYR A 212 18.36 -8.88 11.21
CA TYR A 212 17.02 -8.57 11.71
C TYR A 212 17.07 -7.79 13.03
N THR A 213 18.26 -7.47 13.56
CA THR A 213 18.39 -6.68 14.80
C THR A 213 17.71 -5.30 14.74
N PRO A 214 17.57 -4.61 13.59
CA PRO A 214 16.85 -3.34 13.53
C PRO A 214 15.38 -3.42 13.97
N ILE A 215 14.76 -4.60 13.96
CA ILE A 215 13.38 -4.79 14.46
C ILE A 215 13.28 -4.48 15.96
N LEU A 216 14.34 -4.75 16.73
CA LEU A 216 14.36 -4.49 18.17
C LEU A 216 14.29 -2.98 18.50
N SER A 217 14.56 -2.11 17.52
CA SER A 217 14.43 -0.66 17.68
C SER A 217 12.98 -0.15 17.61
N LEU A 218 12.02 -0.99 17.18
CA LEU A 218 10.61 -0.62 17.02
C LEU A 218 9.86 -0.66 18.36
N GLU A 219 10.26 0.20 19.30
CA GLU A 219 9.74 0.24 20.68
C GLU A 219 8.21 0.48 20.77
N ASN A 220 7.60 1.04 19.72
CA ASN A 220 6.17 1.30 19.66
C ASN A 220 5.36 0.28 18.84
N VAL A 221 5.99 -0.77 18.32
CA VAL A 221 5.29 -1.73 17.46
C VAL A 221 4.24 -2.50 18.24
N GLU A 222 3.03 -2.52 17.71
CA GLU A 222 1.87 -3.25 18.24
C GLU A 222 1.54 -4.48 17.39
N HIS A 223 1.81 -4.43 16.09
CA HIS A 223 1.66 -5.56 15.17
C HIS A 223 2.95 -5.82 14.40
N LEU A 224 3.42 -7.06 14.47
CA LEU A 224 4.64 -7.47 13.77
C LEU A 224 4.45 -8.82 13.07
N THR A 225 4.51 -8.78 11.75
CA THR A 225 4.47 -9.97 10.89
C THR A 225 5.72 -10.02 10.04
N LEU A 226 6.50 -11.09 10.16
CA LEU A 226 7.75 -11.29 9.43
C LEU A 226 7.83 -12.72 8.90
N ARG A 227 8.49 -12.92 7.76
CA ARG A 227 8.80 -14.26 7.25
C ARG A 227 9.57 -15.09 8.29
N PRO A 228 9.11 -16.29 8.69
CA PRO A 228 9.92 -17.17 9.53
C PRO A 228 11.28 -17.49 8.88
N SER A 229 12.37 -17.25 9.61
CA SER A 229 13.74 -17.46 9.17
C SER A 229 14.62 -17.94 10.32
N LYS A 230 15.80 -18.50 10.02
CA LYS A 230 16.76 -18.92 11.07
C LYS A 230 17.20 -17.71 11.91
N GLU A 231 17.43 -16.59 11.24
CA GLU A 231 17.87 -15.35 11.86
C GLU A 231 16.82 -14.81 12.83
N LEU A 232 15.53 -14.85 12.45
CA LEU A 232 14.45 -14.42 13.34
C LEU A 232 14.22 -15.35 14.52
N LYS A 233 14.44 -16.67 14.35
CA LYS A 233 14.39 -17.62 15.47
C LYS A 233 15.40 -17.26 16.56
N ASN A 234 16.61 -16.85 16.17
CA ASN A 234 17.64 -16.44 17.11
C ASN A 234 17.26 -15.17 17.90
N LEU A 235 16.49 -14.26 17.30
CA LEU A 235 16.05 -13.00 17.93
C LEU A 235 14.67 -13.11 18.58
N TYR A 236 13.97 -14.22 18.41
CA TYR A 236 12.56 -14.35 18.78
C TYR A 236 12.30 -14.04 20.27
N SER A 237 13.18 -14.51 21.15
CA SER A 237 13.08 -14.29 22.60
C SER A 237 13.21 -12.82 23.01
N GLU A 238 13.91 -12.02 22.21
CA GLU A 238 14.04 -10.57 22.38
C GLU A 238 12.85 -9.84 21.75
N ILE A 239 12.45 -10.22 20.53
CA ILE A 239 11.34 -9.59 19.79
C ILE A 239 10.02 -9.71 20.55
N ILE A 240 9.73 -10.88 21.15
CA ILE A 240 8.46 -11.10 21.86
C ILE A 240 8.36 -10.28 23.16
N ARG A 241 9.48 -9.68 23.62
CA ARG A 241 9.54 -8.80 24.80
C ARG A 241 9.35 -7.32 24.44
N LEU A 242 9.14 -6.99 23.16
CA LEU A 242 8.83 -5.62 22.76
C LEU A 242 7.58 -5.14 23.49
N PRO A 243 7.61 -3.97 24.15
CA PRO A 243 6.70 -3.63 25.25
C PRO A 243 5.25 -3.44 24.82
N LYS A 244 5.00 -3.16 23.53
CA LYS A 244 3.66 -2.89 22.99
C LYS A 244 3.16 -3.97 22.03
N LEU A 245 3.94 -5.01 21.76
CA LEU A 245 3.59 -6.04 20.79
C LEU A 245 2.36 -6.84 21.24
N LYS A 246 1.32 -6.85 20.41
CA LYS A 246 0.01 -7.47 20.70
C LYS A 246 -0.48 -8.41 19.60
N TYR A 247 -0.17 -8.09 18.34
CA TYR A 247 -0.70 -8.77 17.17
C TYR A 247 0.42 -9.16 16.18
N GLY A 248 0.02 -9.89 15.15
CA GLY A 248 0.90 -10.34 14.08
C GLY A 248 1.36 -11.79 14.24
N LEU A 249 2.05 -12.29 13.22
CA LEU A 249 2.41 -13.70 13.11
C LEU A 249 3.33 -14.17 14.25
N LEU A 250 4.21 -13.30 14.74
CA LEU A 250 5.11 -13.61 15.86
C LEU A 250 4.38 -13.90 17.16
N VAL A 251 3.21 -13.30 17.38
CA VAL A 251 2.37 -13.54 18.56
C VAL A 251 1.43 -14.73 18.30
N ASN A 252 0.75 -14.71 17.15
CA ASN A 252 -0.34 -15.64 16.86
C ASN A 252 0.14 -17.03 16.41
N LYS A 253 1.39 -17.15 15.99
CA LYS A 253 2.01 -18.38 15.46
C LYS A 253 3.46 -18.54 15.95
N ALA A 254 3.66 -18.42 17.26
CA ALA A 254 4.94 -18.55 17.94
C ALA A 254 5.72 -19.84 17.55
N GLU A 255 5.02 -20.92 17.24
CA GLU A 255 5.59 -22.21 16.82
C GLU A 255 6.41 -22.13 15.53
N LEU A 256 6.20 -21.10 14.69
CA LEU A 256 6.96 -20.87 13.46
C LEU A 256 8.36 -20.28 13.74
N TYR A 257 8.56 -19.69 14.91
CA TYR A 257 9.77 -18.94 15.29
C TYR A 257 10.55 -19.56 16.46
N THR A 258 10.07 -20.68 16.99
CA THR A 258 10.68 -21.36 18.15
C THR A 258 11.25 -22.74 17.82
N LYS A 259 10.83 -23.35 16.71
CA LYS A 259 11.31 -24.65 16.23
C LYS A 259 12.57 -24.54 15.39
#